data_AF-A0A258D5W0-F1
#
_entry.id   AF-A0A258D5W0-F1
#
_cell.length_a   1.000
_cell.length_b   1.000
_cell.length_c   1.000
_cell.angle_alpha   90.00
_cell.angle_beta   90.00
_cell.angle_gamma   90.00
#
_symmetry.space_group_name_H-M   'P 1'
#
loop_
_entity.id
_entity.type
_entity.pdbx_description
1 polymer ?
#
loop_
_entity_poly.entity_id
_entity_poly.type
_entity_poly.pdbx_seq_one_letter_code
_entity_poly.pdbx_strand_id
1 'polypeptide(L)' 'RAAIEAAGGPVLAFCRSGTRSIVTWSIGQALAGADRETLIAQGREAGYDLSGVLPA' A
#
# COMPACT_ATOMS: atom_id res chain seq x y z
N ARG A 1 4.08 6.83 -11.55
CA ARG A 1 3.61 7.59 -10.37
C ARG A 1 3.15 9.01 -10.71
N ALA A 2 3.35 9.50 -11.94
CA ALA A 2 2.95 10.84 -12.41
C ALA A 2 1.57 11.34 -11.94
N ALA A 3 0.51 10.52 -12.00
CA ALA A 3 -0.81 10.94 -11.54
C ALA A 3 -0.90 11.24 -10.02
N ILE A 4 -0.12 10.51 -9.21
CA ILE A 4 -0.02 10.72 -7.76
C ILE A 4 0.84 11.96 -7.48
N GLU A 5 1.95 12.12 -8.19
CA GLU A 5 2.89 13.24 -8.03
C GLU A 5 2.30 14.59 -8.47
N ALA A 6 1.42 14.57 -9.47
CA ALA A 6 0.72 15.76 -9.96
C ALA A 6 -0.47 16.16 -9.08
N ALA A 7 -0.84 15.36 -8.07
CA ALA A 7 -1.95 15.70 -7.20
C ALA A 7 -1.56 16.86 -6.27
N GLY A 8 -2.31 17.97 -6.31
CA GLY A 8 -2.12 19.12 -5.42
C GLY A 8 -2.57 18.90 -3.97
N GLY A 9 -2.77 17.64 -3.56
CA GLY A 9 -3.30 17.26 -2.27
C GLY A 9 -3.31 15.75 -2.06
N PRO A 10 -3.92 15.26 -0.96
CA PRO A 10 -3.98 13.84 -0.65
C PRO A 10 -4.67 13.04 -1.76
N VAL A 11 -4.12 11.85 -2.05
CA VAL A 11 -4.69 10.92 -3.04
C VAL A 11 -5.43 9.79 -2.34
N LEU A 12 -6.70 9.60 -2.67
CA LEU A 12 -7.49 8.44 -2.22
C LEU A 12 -7.50 7.36 -3.30
N ALA A 13 -6.92 6.20 -3.00
CA ALA A 13 -7.06 5.00 -3.83
C ALA A 13 -8.25 4.17 -3.34
N PHE A 14 -9.18 3.82 -4.24
CA PHE A 14 -10.40 3.09 -3.90
C PHE A 14 -10.55 1.80 -4.71
N CYS A 15 -11.06 0.76 -4.04
CA CYS A 15 -11.68 -0.39 -4.68
C CYS A 15 -12.82 -0.88 -3.77
N ARG A 16 -13.68 -1.78 -4.29
CA ARG A 16 -14.89 -2.27 -3.57
C ARG A 16 -14.69 -2.61 -2.09
N SER A 17 -13.58 -3.26 -1.73
CA SER A 17 -13.28 -3.71 -0.36
C SER A 17 -11.98 -3.14 0.20
N GLY A 18 -11.36 -2.16 -0.45
CA GLY A 18 -10.02 -1.65 -0.10
C GLY A 18 -8.84 -2.60 -0.37
N THR A 19 -9.06 -3.92 -0.47
CA THR A 19 -7.99 -4.93 -0.63
C THR A 19 -7.04 -4.66 -1.78
N ARG A 20 -7.54 -4.37 -3.00
CA ARG A 20 -6.67 -4.10 -4.16
C ARG A 20 -5.88 -2.81 -3.98
N SER A 21 -6.48 -1.80 -3.36
CA SER A 21 -5.86 -0.50 -3.16
C SER A 21 -4.70 -0.59 -2.16
N ILE A 22 -4.90 -1.27 -1.03
CA ILE A 22 -3.86 -1.42 -0.01
C ILE A 22 -2.74 -2.36 -0.47
N VAL A 23 -3.06 -3.43 -1.23
CA VAL A 23 -2.04 -4.32 -1.82
C VAL A 23 -1.18 -3.56 -2.83
N THR A 24 -1.78 -2.77 -3.73
CA THR A 24 -1.00 -1.96 -4.69
C THR A 24 -0.15 -0.91 -3.97
N TRP A 25 -0.68 -0.27 -2.93
CA TRP A 25 0.08 0.67 -2.10
C TRP A 25 1.27 -0.04 -1.43
N SER A 26 1.07 -1.17 -0.76
CA SER A 26 2.11 -1.84 0.01
C SER A 26 3.26 -2.34 -0.86
N ILE A 27 2.97 -2.91 -2.04
CA ILE A 27 3.98 -3.28 -3.03
C ILE A 27 4.75 -2.04 -3.49
N GLY A 28 4.04 -0.94 -3.76
CA GLY A 28 4.67 0.33 -4.13
C GLY A 28 5.61 0.87 -3.05
N GLN A 29 5.27 0.72 -1.78
CA GLN A 29 6.11 1.12 -0.65
C GLN A 29 7.34 0.20 -0.49
N ALA A 30 7.15 -1.12 -0.60
CA ALA A 30 8.24 -2.09 -0.53
C ALA A 30 9.27 -1.84 -1.64
N LEU A 31 8.82 -1.61 -2.87
CA LEU A 31 9.69 -1.24 -4.00
C LEU A 31 10.41 0.11 -3.80
N ALA A 32 9.86 0.99 -2.97
CA ALA A 32 10.48 2.25 -2.58
C ALA A 32 11.42 2.10 -1.36
N GLY A 33 11.65 0.89 -0.87
CA GLY A 33 12.57 0.59 0.24
C GLY A 33 11.96 0.63 1.64
N ALA A 34 10.62 0.67 1.75
CA ALA A 34 9.98 0.54 3.05
C ALA A 34 10.18 -0.86 3.64
N ASP A 35 10.38 -0.92 4.96
CA ASP A 35 10.57 -2.17 5.69
C ASP A 35 9.33 -3.08 5.63
N ARG A 36 9.57 -4.38 5.41
CA ARG A 36 8.53 -5.39 5.23
C ARG A 36 7.65 -5.55 6.47
N GLU A 37 8.26 -5.66 7.65
CA GLU A 37 7.52 -5.90 8.89
C GLU A 37 6.65 -4.69 9.25
N THR A 38 7.15 -3.49 8.99
CA THR A 38 6.40 -2.24 9.12
C THR A 38 5.15 -2.25 8.24
N LEU A 39 5.27 -2.63 6.96
CA LEU A 39 4.13 -2.71 6.06
C LEU A 39 3.10 -3.75 6.50
N ILE A 40 3.55 -4.91 7.00
CA ILE A 40 2.66 -5.95 7.55
C ILE A 40 1.90 -5.41 8.78
N ALA A 41 2.58 -4.71 9.69
CA ALA A 41 1.95 -4.10 10.86
C ALA A 41 0.89 -3.07 10.44
N GLN A 42 1.20 -2.16 9.51
CA GLN A 42 0.26 -1.16 8.99
C GLN A 42 -0.95 -1.81 8.31
N GLY A 43 -0.73 -2.89 7.54
CA GLY A 43 -1.80 -3.68 6.94
C GLY A 43 -2.74 -4.23 8.00
N ARG A 44 -2.19 -4.85 9.06
CA ARG A 44 -2.97 -5.45 10.15
C ARG A 44 -3.78 -4.41 10.91
N GLU A 45 -3.21 -3.23 11.19
CA GLU A 45 -3.93 -2.11 11.81
C GLU A 45 -5.14 -1.67 10.95
N ALA A 46 -5.02 -1.75 9.63
CA ALA A 46 -6.10 -1.46 8.70
C ALA A 46 -7.04 -2.64 8.43
N GLY A 47 -6.82 -3.81 9.06
CA GLY A 47 -7.64 -5.02 8.89
C GLY A 47 -7.30 -5.89 7.67
N TYR A 48 -6.08 -5.78 7.13
CA TYR A 48 -5.61 -6.54 5.97
C TYR A 48 -4.35 -7.36 6.29
N ASP A 49 -4.25 -8.57 5.75
CA ASP A 49 -3.00 -9.35 5.76
C ASP A 49 -2.21 -9.09 4.48
N LEU A 50 -0.99 -8.54 4.63
CA LEU A 50 -0.07 -8.22 3.53
C LEU A 50 1.10 -9.20 3.43
N SER A 51 1.22 -10.16 4.34
CA SER A 51 2.38 -11.07 4.41
C SER A 51 2.58 -11.90 3.14
N GLY A 52 1.49 -12.25 2.44
CA GLY A 52 1.53 -13.06 1.22
C GLY A 52 1.75 -12.30 -0.09
N VAL A 53 1.75 -10.95 -0.09
CA VAL A 53 1.82 -10.14 -1.33
C VAL A 53 3.08 -9.28 -1.43
N LEU A 54 3.81 -9.12 -0.34
CA LEU A 54 5.03 -8.32 -0.32
C LEU A 54 6.21 -9.10 -0.93
N PRO A 55 7.10 -8.45 -1.70
CA PRO A 55 8.34 -9.04 -2.19
C PRO A 55 9.21 -9.60 -1.05
N ALA A 56 9.99 -10.64 -1.35
CA ALA A 56 11.00 -11.19 -0.45
C ALA A 56 12.17 -10.21 -0.29
#